data_AF-A0A9X2SL58-F1
#
_entry.id   AF-A0A9X2SL58-F1
#
_cell.length_a   1.000
_cell.length_b   1.000
_cell.length_c   1.000
_cell.angle_alpha   90.00
_cell.angle_beta   90.00
_cell.angle_gamma   90.00
#
_symmetry.space_group_name_H-M   'P 1'
#
loop_
_entity.id
_entity.type
_entity.pdbx_description
1 polymer ?
#
loop_
_entity_poly.entity_id
_entity_poly.type
_entity_poly.pdbx_seq_one_letter_code
_entity_poly.pdbx_strand_id
1 'polypeptide(L)'
;MTSWRDQLSTLAHDRLPTDLATAWTGLMRPGIRLTPAGEGPRVARLGGDPELPAEAEWPTWPGEGPLNFVAALDCAALPREYLSIPLPAAGTLLFFYFDGDRRSVQADSAAVEDAEGSRVLFVPAEVPVTARRAPEGVVPYPAQEQYAEIVATAPERSTFCWTAPGPRAAPP
;
A
#
# COMPACT_ATOMS: atom_id res chain seq x y z
N MET A 1 7.40 13.08 17.86
CA MET A 1 6.19 12.44 18.43
C MET A 1 4.98 13.03 17.74
N THR A 2 4.17 12.20 17.08
CA THR A 2 3.09 12.67 16.22
C THR A 2 1.92 13.13 17.08
N SER A 3 1.76 14.45 17.26
CA SER A 3 0.80 15.10 18.18
C SER A 3 -0.63 14.58 18.13
N TRP A 4 -1.06 14.03 16.98
CA TRP A 4 -2.40 13.46 16.83
C TRP A 4 -2.58 12.13 17.58
N ARG A 5 -1.53 11.29 17.75
CA ARG A 5 -1.64 10.03 18.52
C ARG A 5 -1.94 10.32 19.96
N ASP A 6 -1.20 11.29 20.51
CA ASP A 6 -1.32 11.68 21.91
C ASP A 6 -2.72 12.26 22.13
N GLN A 7 -3.23 13.10 21.21
CA GLN A 7 -4.60 13.62 21.26
C GLN A 7 -5.66 12.52 21.23
N LEU A 8 -5.55 11.54 20.32
CA LEU A 8 -6.50 10.42 20.25
C LEU A 8 -6.42 9.51 21.47
N SER A 9 -5.20 9.31 22.01
CA SER A 9 -4.98 8.52 23.22
C SER A 9 -5.58 9.20 24.45
N THR A 10 -5.38 10.50 24.61
CA THR A 10 -6.03 11.30 25.67
C THR A 10 -7.55 11.22 25.53
N LEU A 11 -8.09 11.45 24.33
CA LEU A 11 -9.53 11.37 24.11
C LEU A 11 -10.10 9.98 24.43
N ALA A 12 -9.38 8.90 24.11
CA ALA A 12 -9.80 7.55 24.43
C ALA A 12 -9.86 7.33 25.96
N HIS A 13 -8.85 7.75 26.71
CA HIS A 13 -8.83 7.63 28.17
C HIS A 13 -9.85 8.54 28.86
N ASP A 14 -10.19 9.68 28.25
CA ASP A 14 -11.21 10.59 28.77
C ASP A 14 -12.64 10.08 28.54
N ARG A 15 -12.87 9.26 27.50
CA ARG A 15 -14.22 8.91 27.01
C ARG A 15 -14.58 7.43 27.10
N LEU A 16 -13.60 6.55 27.30
CA LEU A 16 -13.80 5.11 27.37
C LEU A 16 -13.34 4.59 28.73
N PRO A 17 -13.91 3.46 29.20
CA PRO A 17 -13.33 2.69 30.29
C PRO A 17 -11.85 2.37 30.02
N THR A 18 -11.02 2.37 31.07
CA THR A 18 -9.55 2.27 30.95
C THR A 18 -9.08 1.06 30.15
N ASP A 19 -9.73 -0.09 30.34
CA ASP A 19 -9.46 -1.34 29.61
C ASP A 19 -9.75 -1.18 28.11
N LEU A 20 -10.88 -0.56 27.77
CA LEU A 20 -11.26 -0.29 26.38
C LEU A 20 -10.40 0.80 25.73
N ALA A 21 -10.04 1.86 26.46
CA ALA A 21 -9.12 2.90 26.01
C ALA A 21 -7.74 2.30 25.68
N THR A 22 -7.23 1.44 26.57
CA THR A 22 -5.96 0.72 26.37
C THR A 22 -6.04 -0.20 25.16
N ALA A 23 -7.11 -0.99 25.04
CA ALA A 23 -7.31 -1.88 23.89
C ALA A 23 -7.40 -1.09 22.57
N TRP A 24 -8.19 -0.01 22.53
CA TRP A 24 -8.38 0.79 21.32
C TRP A 24 -7.12 1.54 20.90
N THR A 25 -6.39 2.14 21.84
CA THR A 25 -5.12 2.82 21.55
C THR A 25 -4.04 1.84 21.10
N GLY A 26 -4.03 0.61 21.61
CA GLY A 26 -3.16 -0.46 21.14
C GLY A 26 -3.44 -0.94 19.70
N LEU A 27 -4.65 -0.69 19.18
CA LEU A 27 -4.99 -0.98 17.79
C LEU A 27 -4.50 0.09 16.82
N MET A 28 -4.28 1.32 17.30
CA MET A 28 -3.78 2.40 16.46
C MET A 28 -2.31 2.15 16.09
N ARG A 29 -2.05 1.96 14.80
CA ARG A 29 -0.67 1.83 14.30
C ARG A 29 -0.27 3.10 13.54
N PRO A 30 1.02 3.47 13.56
CA PRO A 30 1.55 4.38 12.56
C PRO A 30 1.27 3.85 11.16
N GLY A 31 0.73 4.70 10.30
CA GLY A 31 0.66 4.47 8.86
C GLY A 31 1.41 5.56 8.12
N ILE A 32 1.88 5.24 6.91
CA ILE A 32 2.42 6.21 5.97
C ILE A 32 1.39 6.32 4.84
N ARG A 33 0.78 7.50 4.70
CA ARG A 33 -0.07 7.82 3.57
C ARG A 33 0.78 8.44 2.48
N LEU A 34 0.60 7.98 1.24
CA LEU A 34 1.15 8.61 0.05
C LEU A 34 0.21 9.73 -0.38
N THR A 35 0.74 10.94 -0.51
CA THR A 35 -0.02 12.14 -0.88
C THR A 35 0.65 12.87 -2.04
N PRO A 36 -0.12 13.43 -2.99
CA PRO A 36 0.43 14.17 -4.12
C PRO A 36 1.09 15.49 -3.73
N ALA A 37 0.85 15.97 -2.51
CA ALA A 37 1.45 17.19 -1.97
C ALA A 37 1.98 16.93 -0.57
N GLY A 38 3.20 17.39 -0.30
CA GLY A 38 3.83 17.30 1.01
C GLY A 38 5.13 18.09 1.07
N GLU A 39 5.59 18.35 2.29
CA GLU A 39 6.91 18.94 2.55
C GLU A 39 7.88 17.80 2.86
N GLY A 40 8.93 17.64 2.07
CA GLY A 40 9.94 16.60 2.28
C GLY A 40 10.40 15.91 0.99
N PRO A 41 11.22 14.85 1.09
CA PRO A 41 11.63 14.09 -0.07
C PRO A 41 10.43 13.36 -0.69
N ARG A 42 10.44 13.26 -2.02
CA ARG A 42 9.54 12.36 -2.74
C ARG A 42 9.85 10.92 -2.30
N VAL A 43 8.83 10.18 -1.91
CA VAL A 43 8.97 8.78 -1.48
C VAL A 43 8.43 7.79 -2.51
N ALA A 44 7.57 8.24 -3.41
CA ALA A 44 7.00 7.42 -4.45
C ALA A 44 6.63 8.23 -5.70
N ARG A 45 6.35 7.52 -6.79
CA ARG A 45 5.77 8.04 -8.03
C ARG A 45 4.66 7.10 -8.46
N LEU A 46 3.46 7.63 -8.71
CA LEU A 46 2.40 6.90 -9.40
C LEU A 46 2.54 7.12 -10.90
N GLY A 47 2.34 6.07 -11.70
CA GLY A 47 2.35 6.15 -13.16
C GLY A 47 3.64 6.67 -13.80
N GLY A 48 3.55 6.98 -15.09
CA GLY A 48 4.69 7.30 -15.96
C GLY A 48 5.44 6.06 -16.44
N ASP A 49 6.68 6.26 -16.86
CA ASP A 49 7.56 5.17 -17.29
C ASP A 49 8.33 4.62 -16.08
N PRO A 50 8.32 3.30 -15.83
CA PRO A 50 9.15 2.70 -14.79
C PRO A 50 10.63 2.78 -15.15
N GLU A 51 11.47 2.93 -14.13
CA GLU A 51 12.93 2.85 -14.25
C GLU A 51 13.35 1.40 -14.00
N LEU A 52 13.75 0.71 -15.06
CA LEU A 52 14.07 -0.72 -15.03
C LEU A 52 15.55 -0.94 -15.36
N PRO A 53 16.18 -1.96 -14.75
CA PRO A 53 17.49 -2.47 -15.20
C PRO A 53 17.43 -2.89 -16.67
N ALA A 54 18.57 -2.87 -17.36
CA ALA A 54 18.64 -3.22 -18.78
C ALA A 54 18.18 -4.67 -19.04
N GLU A 55 18.48 -5.57 -18.11
CA GLU A 55 18.24 -7.00 -18.18
C GLU A 55 16.84 -7.40 -17.70
N ALA A 56 16.13 -6.50 -17.00
CA ALA A 56 14.79 -6.81 -16.52
C ALA A 56 13.81 -6.90 -17.70
N GLU A 57 12.97 -7.91 -17.75
CA GLU A 57 11.87 -8.00 -18.72
C GLU A 57 10.64 -7.23 -18.22
N TRP A 58 9.77 -6.81 -19.15
CA TRP A 58 8.51 -6.18 -18.77
C TRP A 58 7.55 -7.25 -18.20
N PRO A 59 6.94 -7.05 -17.02
CA PRO A 59 6.01 -8.02 -16.45
C PRO A 59 4.79 -8.27 -17.34
N THR A 60 4.48 -9.54 -17.59
CA THR A 60 3.32 -9.97 -18.40
C THR A 60 2.48 -11.00 -17.63
N TRP A 61 1.19 -11.05 -17.94
CA TRP A 61 0.28 -12.13 -17.56
C TRP A 61 0.09 -13.06 -18.76
N PRO A 62 0.51 -14.32 -18.69
CA PRO A 62 0.32 -15.29 -19.78
C PRO A 62 -1.13 -15.33 -20.27
N GLY A 63 -1.33 -15.10 -21.57
CA GLY A 63 -2.67 -15.10 -22.20
C GLY A 63 -3.36 -13.73 -22.24
N GLU A 64 -3.02 -12.82 -21.34
CA GLU A 64 -3.68 -11.50 -21.20
C GLU A 64 -2.78 -10.33 -21.67
N GLY A 65 -1.46 -10.48 -21.56
CA GLY A 65 -0.48 -9.54 -22.10
C GLY A 65 0.30 -8.73 -21.04
N PRO A 66 0.91 -7.60 -21.42
CA PRO A 66 1.76 -6.80 -20.52
C PRO A 66 0.98 -6.10 -19.40
N LEU A 67 1.56 -6.05 -18.20
CA LEU A 67 0.98 -5.37 -17.05
C LEU A 67 1.19 -3.85 -17.12
N ASN A 68 0.30 -3.09 -16.49
CA ASN A 68 0.41 -1.64 -16.36
C ASN A 68 1.30 -1.29 -15.17
N PHE A 69 2.20 -0.33 -15.35
CA PHE A 69 2.99 0.21 -14.25
C PHE A 69 2.14 1.13 -13.37
N VAL A 70 1.98 0.78 -12.10
CA VAL A 70 1.13 1.51 -11.15
C VAL A 70 1.95 2.52 -10.37
N ALA A 71 3.07 2.09 -9.77
CA ALA A 71 3.83 2.93 -8.87
C ALA A 71 5.28 2.48 -8.70
N ALA A 72 6.16 3.43 -8.39
CA ALA A 72 7.49 3.22 -7.83
C ALA A 72 7.54 3.75 -6.41
N LEU A 73 8.15 3.01 -5.48
CA LEU A 73 8.33 3.38 -4.08
C LEU A 73 9.81 3.30 -3.73
N ASP A 74 10.40 4.42 -3.34
CA ASP A 74 11.78 4.50 -2.86
C ASP A 74 11.83 4.10 -1.39
N CYS A 75 12.45 2.94 -1.11
CA CYS A 75 12.53 2.40 0.24
C CYS A 75 13.49 3.18 1.15
N ALA A 76 14.45 3.92 0.60
CA ALA A 76 15.38 4.74 1.38
C ALA A 76 14.74 6.06 1.85
N ALA A 77 13.80 6.60 1.06
CA ALA A 77 13.11 7.84 1.36
C ALA A 77 11.96 7.69 2.37
N LEU A 78 11.53 6.46 2.66
CA LEU A 78 10.43 6.20 3.60
C LEU A 78 10.85 6.46 5.05
N PRO A 79 9.98 7.07 5.87
CA PRO A 79 10.21 7.26 7.30
C PRO A 79 10.08 5.93 8.06
N ARG A 80 11.21 5.22 8.17
CA ARG A 80 11.30 3.82 8.59
C ARG A 80 10.85 3.58 10.02
N GLU A 81 10.96 4.58 10.90
CA GLU A 81 10.53 4.50 12.29
C GLU A 81 9.01 4.32 12.45
N TYR A 82 8.23 4.58 11.39
CA TYR A 82 6.78 4.38 11.36
C TYR A 82 6.35 3.20 10.48
N LEU A 83 7.30 2.45 9.88
CA LEU A 83 6.99 1.27 9.10
C LEU A 83 6.77 0.07 10.03
N SER A 84 5.58 -0.54 9.95
CA SER A 84 5.27 -1.80 10.64
C SER A 84 5.54 -3.04 9.77
N ILE A 85 6.02 -2.85 8.54
CA ILE A 85 6.32 -3.92 7.57
C ILE A 85 7.82 -3.95 7.26
N PRO A 86 8.41 -5.14 7.06
CA PRO A 86 9.84 -5.26 6.75
C PRO A 86 10.09 -4.88 5.28
N LEU A 87 10.37 -3.60 5.02
CA LEU A 87 10.82 -3.13 3.71
C LEU A 87 12.35 -3.07 3.61
N PRO A 88 12.92 -3.29 2.41
CA PRO A 88 14.36 -3.10 2.16
C PRO A 88 14.88 -1.75 2.67
N ALA A 89 16.16 -1.69 3.05
CA ALA A 89 16.78 -0.45 3.55
C ALA A 89 16.89 0.65 2.47
N ALA A 90 17.13 0.22 1.23
CA ALA A 90 17.30 1.06 0.07
C ALA A 90 16.86 0.30 -1.18
N GLY A 91 16.78 1.01 -2.31
CA GLY A 91 16.27 0.51 -3.58
C GLY A 91 14.82 0.89 -3.80
N THR A 92 14.30 0.48 -4.96
CA THR A 92 12.97 0.89 -5.43
C THR A 92 12.09 -0.34 -5.63
N LEU A 93 10.88 -0.30 -5.08
CA LEU A 93 9.84 -1.27 -5.38
C LEU A 93 8.98 -0.73 -6.52
N LEU A 94 8.82 -1.52 -7.57
CA LEU A 94 7.99 -1.20 -8.73
C LEU A 94 6.76 -2.11 -8.71
N PHE A 95 5.58 -1.51 -8.78
CA PHE A 95 4.29 -2.20 -8.72
C PHE A 95 3.65 -2.22 -10.11
N PHE A 96 3.24 -3.41 -10.52
CA PHE A 96 2.58 -3.66 -11.80
C PHE A 96 1.26 -4.41 -11.59
N TYR A 97 0.25 -4.03 -12.36
CA TYR A 97 -1.09 -4.62 -12.27
C TYR A 97 -1.77 -4.66 -13.64
N PHE A 98 -2.58 -5.68 -13.88
CA PHE A 98 -3.41 -5.78 -15.08
C PHE A 98 -4.69 -4.95 -14.90
N ASP A 99 -4.75 -3.76 -15.50
CA ASP A 99 -5.93 -2.87 -15.43
C ASP A 99 -7.12 -3.37 -16.27
N GLY A 100 -6.92 -4.41 -17.09
CA GLY A 100 -7.89 -4.86 -18.08
C GLY A 100 -8.06 -3.84 -19.20
N ASP A 101 -8.13 -4.30 -20.45
CA ASP A 101 -8.74 -3.44 -21.47
C ASP A 101 -10.18 -3.19 -21.01
N ARG A 102 -10.59 -1.94 -20.81
CA ARG A 102 -11.99 -1.56 -20.51
C ARG A 102 -12.99 -2.06 -21.58
N ARG A 103 -12.53 -2.73 -22.64
CA ARG A 103 -13.31 -3.43 -23.66
C ARG A 103 -13.66 -4.89 -23.36
N SER A 104 -13.05 -5.58 -22.39
CA SER A 104 -13.53 -6.92 -22.00
C SER A 104 -14.62 -6.80 -20.93
N VAL A 105 -15.87 -6.77 -21.39
CA VAL A 105 -17.07 -6.82 -20.53
C VAL A 105 -17.21 -8.23 -19.95
N GLN A 106 -16.28 -8.67 -19.09
CA GLN A 106 -16.46 -9.80 -18.16
C GLN A 106 -15.25 -9.98 -17.20
N ALA A 107 -14.64 -8.91 -16.67
CA ALA A 107 -13.71 -9.10 -15.57
C ALA A 107 -14.51 -9.30 -14.27
N ASP A 108 -14.94 -10.54 -14.03
CA ASP A 108 -15.39 -10.97 -12.71
C ASP A 108 -14.31 -10.63 -11.69
N SER A 109 -14.72 -10.18 -10.51
CA SER A 109 -13.88 -9.76 -9.39
C SER A 109 -12.90 -10.84 -8.86
N ALA A 110 -12.86 -12.02 -9.50
CA ALA A 110 -11.88 -13.08 -9.28
C ALA A 110 -10.47 -12.74 -9.83
N ALA A 111 -10.34 -11.77 -10.75
CA ALA A 111 -9.02 -11.34 -11.25
C ALA A 111 -8.11 -10.71 -10.18
N VAL A 112 -8.68 -10.31 -9.03
CA VAL A 112 -7.92 -9.78 -7.88
C VAL A 112 -7.22 -10.91 -7.10
N GLU A 113 -7.63 -12.17 -7.29
CA GLU A 113 -7.06 -13.34 -6.59
C GLU A 113 -6.02 -14.11 -7.42
N ASP A 114 -5.93 -13.86 -8.73
CA ASP A 114 -4.86 -14.45 -9.54
C ASP A 114 -3.56 -13.68 -9.31
N ALA A 115 -2.61 -14.35 -8.63
CA ALA A 115 -1.29 -13.81 -8.40
C ALA A 115 -0.60 -13.39 -9.70
N GLU A 116 -0.96 -13.95 -10.87
CA GLU A 116 -0.37 -13.63 -12.16
C GLU A 116 -0.76 -12.25 -12.72
N GLY A 117 -1.89 -11.69 -12.31
CA GLY A 117 -2.35 -10.35 -12.71
C GLY A 117 -1.63 -9.20 -11.98
N SER A 118 -0.75 -9.50 -11.04
CA SER A 118 0.04 -8.50 -10.31
C SER A 118 1.50 -8.91 -10.15
N ARG A 119 2.42 -7.94 -10.21
CA ARG A 119 3.85 -8.17 -10.03
C ARG A 119 4.48 -7.03 -9.26
N VAL A 120 5.36 -7.37 -8.32
CA VAL A 120 6.23 -6.41 -7.63
C VAL A 120 7.68 -6.75 -7.97
N LEU A 121 8.40 -5.78 -8.51
CA LEU A 121 9.84 -5.91 -8.78
C LEU A 121 10.61 -5.08 -7.76
N PHE A 122 11.66 -5.65 -7.20
CA PHE A 122 12.63 -4.91 -6.38
C PHE A 122 13.87 -4.60 -7.21
N VAL A 123 14.21 -3.33 -7.29
CA VAL A 123 15.43 -2.85 -7.96
C VAL A 123 16.40 -2.34 -6.89
N PRO A 124 17.56 -2.99 -6.70
CA PRO A 124 18.57 -2.52 -5.75
C PRO A 124 19.11 -1.14 -6.15
N ALA A 125 19.46 -0.31 -5.16
CA ALA A 125 19.91 1.07 -5.39
C ALA A 125 21.20 1.20 -6.22
N GLU A 126 22.00 0.14 -6.28
CA GLU A 126 23.30 0.10 -6.98
C GLU A 126 23.15 -0.28 -8.46
N VAL A 127 21.99 -0.77 -8.88
CA VAL A 127 21.75 -1.23 -10.24
C VAL A 127 21.40 -0.03 -11.12
N PRO A 128 22.11 0.19 -12.24
CA PRO A 128 21.77 1.24 -13.17
C PRO A 128 20.41 0.96 -13.82
N VAL A 129 19.57 1.98 -13.88
CA VAL A 129 18.22 1.90 -14.43
C VAL A 129 18.03 2.90 -15.56
N THR A 130 17.12 2.59 -16.47
CA THR A 130 16.69 3.53 -17.53
C THR A 130 15.17 3.53 -17.60
N ALA A 131 14.58 4.71 -17.82
CA ALA A 131 13.15 4.84 -18.04
C ALA A 131 12.74 4.02 -19.26
N ARG A 132 11.76 3.13 -19.08
CA ARG A 132 11.28 2.25 -20.14
C ARG A 132 9.84 2.58 -20.48
N ARG A 133 9.60 2.93 -21.75
CA ARG A 133 8.24 3.16 -22.24
C ARG A 133 7.40 1.91 -22.13
N ALA A 134 6.13 2.10 -21.82
CA ALA A 134 5.15 1.03 -21.82
C ALA A 134 5.10 0.30 -23.20
N PRO A 135 5.01 -1.04 -23.23
CA PRO A 135 4.82 -1.80 -24.45
C PRO A 135 3.54 -1.41 -25.21
N GLU A 136 3.46 -1.81 -26.48
CA GLU A 136 2.26 -1.61 -27.29
C GLU A 136 1.03 -2.22 -26.61
N GLY A 137 -0.10 -1.50 -26.62
CA GLY A 137 -1.34 -1.90 -25.96
C GLY A 137 -1.47 -1.48 -24.49
N VAL A 138 -0.41 -0.96 -23.86
CA VAL A 138 -0.44 -0.45 -22.49
C VAL A 138 -0.50 1.08 -22.50
N VAL A 139 -1.50 1.64 -21.85
CA VAL A 139 -1.59 3.10 -21.67
C VAL A 139 -1.07 3.44 -20.28
N PRO A 140 0.08 4.13 -20.15
CA PRO A 140 0.63 4.45 -18.84
C PRO A 140 -0.27 5.43 -18.09
N TYR A 141 -0.43 5.21 -16.79
CA TYR A 141 -1.05 6.20 -15.91
C TYR A 141 -0.25 7.51 -15.92
N PRO A 142 -0.90 8.67 -15.72
CA PRO A 142 -0.19 9.94 -15.62
C PRO A 142 0.79 9.91 -14.45
N ALA A 143 1.99 10.43 -14.68
CA ALA A 143 3.02 10.50 -13.65
C ALA A 143 2.63 11.50 -12.56
N GLN A 144 2.62 11.05 -11.30
CA GLN A 144 2.37 11.89 -10.13
C GLN A 144 3.32 11.55 -8.99
N GLU A 145 4.11 12.52 -8.57
CA GLU A 145 4.99 12.37 -7.41
C GLU A 145 4.20 12.26 -6.11
N GLN A 146 4.72 11.47 -5.17
CA GLN A 146 4.09 11.20 -3.90
C GLN A 146 5.07 11.47 -2.75
N TYR A 147 4.52 12.04 -1.69
CA TYR A 147 5.21 12.38 -0.46
C TYR A 147 4.64 11.56 0.70
N ALA A 148 5.44 11.36 1.75
CA ALA A 148 5.01 10.61 2.93
C ALA A 148 4.32 11.53 3.94
N GLU A 149 3.14 11.13 4.37
CA GLU A 149 2.44 11.75 5.50
C GLU A 149 2.20 10.70 6.60
N ILE A 150 2.62 11.01 7.83
CA ILE A 150 2.42 10.10 8.98
C ILE A 150 1.02 10.23 9.54
N VAL A 151 0.23 9.16 9.39
CA VAL A 151 -1.18 9.13 9.77
C VAL A 151 -1.47 8.05 10.81
N ALA A 152 -2.64 8.17 11.42
CA ALA A 152 -3.24 7.10 12.21
C ALA A 152 -3.86 6.07 11.28
N THR A 153 -3.53 4.80 11.49
CA THR A 153 -4.49 3.77 11.09
C THR A 153 -5.44 3.58 12.27
N ALA A 154 -6.71 3.93 12.05
CA ALA A 154 -7.77 3.51 12.95
C ALA A 154 -8.20 2.09 12.56
N PRO A 155 -8.56 1.23 13.52
CA PRO A 155 -9.18 -0.05 13.19
C PRO A 155 -10.44 0.20 12.35
N GLU A 156 -10.44 -0.29 11.11
CA GLU A 156 -11.60 -0.24 10.25
C GLU A 156 -12.69 -1.18 10.79
N ARG A 157 -13.95 -0.72 10.81
CA ARG A 157 -15.08 -1.46 11.40
C ARG A 157 -15.44 -2.76 10.64
N SER A 158 -14.90 -2.95 9.44
CA SER A 158 -15.41 -3.88 8.42
C SER A 158 -15.09 -5.37 8.66
N THR A 159 -14.25 -5.72 9.64
CA THR A 159 -13.81 -7.13 9.82
C THR A 159 -13.80 -7.63 11.26
N PHE A 160 -14.33 -6.87 12.22
CA PHE A 160 -14.46 -7.34 13.61
C PHE A 160 -15.91 -7.76 13.89
N CYS A 161 -16.31 -8.93 13.36
CA CYS A 161 -17.53 -9.59 13.82
C CYS A 161 -17.24 -10.21 15.19
N TRP A 162 -17.27 -9.40 16.25
CA TRP A 162 -17.40 -9.92 17.60
C TRP A 162 -18.80 -10.49 17.72
N THR A 163 -18.94 -11.81 17.56
CA THR A 163 -20.10 -12.51 18.07
C THR A 163 -19.97 -12.51 19.59
N ALA A 164 -20.83 -11.72 20.25
CA ALA A 164 -21.01 -11.84 21.69
C ALA A 164 -21.23 -13.32 22.04
N PRO A 165 -20.51 -13.89 23.03
CA PRO A 165 -20.93 -15.17 23.57
C PRO A 165 -22.34 -14.99 24.13
N GLY A 166 -23.33 -15.64 23.50
CA GLY A 166 -24.71 -15.63 23.98
C GLY A 166 -24.78 -16.12 25.43
N PRO A 167 -25.82 -15.71 26.19
CA PRO A 167 -25.93 -16.05 27.60
C PRO A 167 -25.87 -17.57 27.76
N ARG A 168 -24.86 -18.09 28.48
CA ARG A 168 -24.81 -19.50 28.88
C ARG A 168 -26.05 -19.76 29.72
N ALA A 169 -26.96 -20.58 29.21
CA ALA A 169 -28.02 -21.15 30.03
C ALA A 169 -27.37 -21.92 31.18
N ALA A 170 -27.79 -21.63 32.41
CA ALA A 170 -27.37 -22.38 33.58
C ALA A 170 -27.88 -23.82 33.47
N PRO A 171 -27.07 -24.84 33.79
CA PRO A 171 -27.53 -26.22 33.89
C PRO A 171 -28.47 -26.38 35.11
N PRO A 172 -29.30 -27.44 35.13
CA PRO A 172 -30.68 -27.44 35.61
C PRO A 172 -30.88 -27.21 37.11
#